data_AF-A0A7J4TR04-F1
#
_entry.id   AF-A0A7J4TR04-F1
#
_cell.length_a   1.000
_cell.length_b   1.000
_cell.length_c   1.000
_cell.angle_alpha   90.00
_cell.angle_beta   90.00
_cell.angle_gamma   90.00
#
_symmetry.space_group_name_H-M   'P 1'
#
loop_
_entity.id
_entity.type
_entity.pdbx_description
1 polymer ?
#
loop_
_entity_poly.entity_id
_entity_poly.type
_entity_poly.pdbx_seq_one_letter_code
_entity_poly.pdbx_strand_id
1 'polypeptide(L)'
;MKRRLVEQGGVTLMLSMPREWTKKHRLKKGDEVEILEKDNNLLVAAEKVARTEATELDITNLSSLINFGLSALYVKGVDELTLTSQNPELIQKLPQKPLNQFIGFEIIEQSKNRLVTK
;
A
#
# COMPACT_ATOMS: atom_id res chain seq x y z
N MET A 1 -11.43 -23.22 -13.59
CA MET A 1 -11.32 -24.62 -13.10
C MET A 1 -12.44 -24.88 -12.11
N LYS A 2 -12.87 -26.13 -11.92
CA LYS A 2 -13.85 -26.49 -10.87
C LYS A 2 -13.15 -27.26 -9.75
N ARG A 3 -13.53 -27.02 -8.50
CA ARG A 3 -13.04 -27.74 -7.30
C ARG A 3 -14.22 -28.31 -6.55
N ARG A 4 -14.02 -29.45 -5.91
CA ARG A 4 -15.02 -30.10 -5.05
C ARG A 4 -14.79 -29.68 -3.60
N LEU A 5 -15.89 -29.50 -2.86
CA LEU A 5 -15.85 -29.29 -1.41
C LEU A 5 -15.51 -30.61 -0.71
N VAL A 6 -14.72 -30.51 0.35
CA VAL A 6 -14.31 -31.66 1.17
C VAL A 6 -14.73 -31.39 2.60
N GLU A 7 -15.28 -32.40 3.26
CA GLU A 7 -15.68 -32.30 4.65
C GLU A 7 -14.46 -32.38 5.58
N GLN A 8 -14.41 -31.50 6.58
CA GLN A 8 -13.44 -31.49 7.66
C GLN A 8 -14.17 -31.50 9.00
N GLY A 9 -13.83 -32.46 9.86
CA GLY A 9 -14.37 -32.53 11.21
C GLY A 9 -15.88 -32.77 11.29
N GLY A 10 -16.48 -33.34 10.25
CA GLY A 10 -17.89 -33.76 10.24
C GLY A 10 -18.93 -32.65 10.05
N VAL A 11 -18.51 -31.38 10.08
CA VAL A 11 -19.44 -30.23 10.06
C VAL A 11 -19.00 -29.13 9.10
N THR A 12 -17.70 -28.97 8.85
CA THR A 12 -17.16 -27.87 8.04
C THR A 12 -16.81 -28.34 6.65
N LEU A 13 -17.18 -27.57 5.62
CA LEU A 13 -16.74 -27.80 4.25
C LEU A 13 -15.52 -26.93 3.92
N MET A 14 -14.51 -27.53 3.31
CA MET A 14 -13.31 -26.87 2.80
C MET A 14 -13.23 -26.95 1.27
N LEU A 15 -12.57 -25.96 0.66
CA LEU A 15 -12.16 -26.00 -0.74
C LEU A 15 -10.65 -25.87 -0.86
N SER A 16 -10.06 -26.54 -1.85
CA SER A 16 -8.62 -26.42 -2.11
C SER A 16 -8.29 -25.16 -2.91
N MET A 17 -7.39 -24.33 -2.37
CA MET A 17 -6.94 -23.10 -3.04
C MET A 17 -6.11 -23.40 -4.30
N PRO A 18 -6.19 -22.57 -5.35
CA PRO A 18 -5.37 -22.74 -6.55
C PRO A 18 -3.87 -22.59 -6.23
N ARG A 19 -3.07 -23.62 -6.55
CA ARG A 19 -1.62 -23.64 -6.26
C ARG A 19 -0.86 -22.46 -6.85
N GLU A 20 -1.19 -22.06 -8.07
CA GLU A 20 -0.51 -20.93 -8.72
C GLU A 20 -0.87 -19.61 -8.07
N TRP A 21 -2.11 -19.47 -7.58
CA TRP A 21 -2.54 -18.30 -6.83
C TRP A 21 -1.85 -18.22 -5.46
N THR A 22 -1.82 -19.32 -4.70
CA THR A 22 -1.14 -19.34 -3.40
C THR A 22 0.37 -19.06 -3.53
N LYS A 23 1.03 -19.59 -4.57
CA LYS A 23 2.44 -19.24 -4.87
C LYS A 23 2.61 -17.77 -5.23
N LYS A 24 1.76 -17.23 -6.11
CA LYS A 24 1.80 -15.82 -6.54
C LYS A 24 1.73 -14.88 -5.33
N HIS A 25 0.87 -15.20 -4.38
CA HIS A 25 0.65 -14.43 -3.16
C HIS A 25 1.53 -14.88 -1.98
N ARG A 26 2.47 -15.82 -2.19
CA ARG A 26 3.41 -16.36 -1.20
C ARG A 26 2.76 -16.90 0.07
N LEU A 27 1.51 -17.37 -0.04
CA LEU A 27 0.74 -17.91 1.07
C LEU A 27 1.31 -19.26 1.51
N LYS A 28 1.44 -19.43 2.82
CA LYS A 28 1.93 -20.61 3.51
C LYS A 28 0.87 -21.17 4.44
N LYS A 29 1.13 -22.38 4.96
CA LYS A 29 0.27 -23.00 5.97
C LYS A 29 0.23 -22.10 7.21
N GLY A 30 -0.96 -21.73 7.64
CA GLY A 30 -1.18 -20.86 8.79
C GLY A 30 -1.45 -19.40 8.44
N ASP A 31 -1.24 -19.01 7.18
CA ASP A 31 -1.59 -17.66 6.72
C ASP A 31 -3.11 -17.51 6.59
N GLU A 32 -3.62 -16.33 6.94
CA GLU A 32 -5.03 -15.99 6.82
C GLU A 32 -5.34 -15.38 5.44
N VAL A 33 -6.61 -15.47 5.03
CA VAL A 33 -7.13 -14.86 3.81
C VAL A 33 -8.50 -14.28 4.10
N GLU A 34 -8.84 -13.17 3.46
CA GLU A 34 -10.15 -12.55 3.59
C GLU A 34 -11.13 -13.22 2.62
N ILE A 35 -12.31 -13.57 3.11
CA ILE A 35 -13.40 -14.12 2.30
C ILE A 35 -14.57 -13.15 2.36
N LEU A 36 -14.97 -12.63 1.20
CA LEU A 36 -16.12 -11.75 1.05
C LEU A 36 -17.22 -12.47 0.29
N GLU A 37 -18.41 -12.50 0.86
CA GLU A 37 -19.60 -13.03 0.19
C GLU A 37 -20.30 -11.92 -0.59
N LYS A 38 -20.58 -12.17 -1.86
CA LYS A 38 -21.34 -11.26 -2.72
C LYS A 38 -22.24 -12.04 -3.67
N ASP A 39 -23.54 -11.94 -3.41
CA ASP A 39 -24.58 -12.68 -4.14
C ASP A 39 -24.28 -14.19 -4.13
N ASN A 40 -24.13 -14.82 -5.29
CA ASN A 40 -23.77 -16.24 -5.42
C ASN A 40 -22.25 -16.48 -5.50
N ASN A 41 -21.42 -15.50 -5.11
CA ASN A 41 -19.97 -15.57 -5.23
C ASN A 41 -19.28 -15.47 -3.88
N LEU A 42 -18.18 -16.21 -3.74
CA LEU A 42 -17.17 -16.00 -2.71
C LEU A 42 -15.93 -15.39 -3.36
N LEU A 43 -15.52 -14.21 -2.90
CA LEU A 43 -14.29 -13.56 -3.29
C LEU A 43 -13.24 -13.85 -2.22
N VAL A 44 -12.12 -14.47 -2.60
CA VAL A 44 -11.00 -14.73 -1.68
C VAL A 44 -9.87 -13.76 -2.01
N ALA A 45 -9.52 -12.92 -1.05
CA ALA A 45 -8.38 -12.03 -1.11
C ALA A 45 -7.26 -12.57 -0.22
N ALA A 46 -6.04 -12.68 -0.76
CA ALA A 46 -4.87 -12.82 0.09
C ALA A 46 -4.87 -11.60 1.02
N GLU A 47 -4.69 -11.81 2.33
CA GLU A 47 -4.71 -10.75 3.34
C GLU A 47 -4.01 -9.50 2.79
N LYS A 48 -4.64 -8.34 2.98
CA LYS A 48 -3.98 -7.06 2.78
C LYS A 48 -2.72 -7.07 3.67
N VAL A 49 -1.60 -7.52 3.10
CA VAL A 49 -0.52 -6.55 2.99
C VAL A 49 -1.21 -5.43 2.22
N ALA A 50 -1.78 -4.47 2.94
CA ALA A 50 -1.76 -3.11 2.46
C ALA A 50 -0.29 -2.95 2.14
N ARG A 51 0.08 -3.20 0.89
CA ARG A 51 1.23 -2.56 0.33
C ARG A 51 0.74 -1.14 0.37
N THR A 52 0.97 -0.50 1.52
CA THR A 52 1.12 0.93 1.62
C THR A 52 1.92 1.23 0.38
N GLU A 53 1.31 1.84 -0.63
CA GLU A 53 2.05 2.14 -1.85
C GLU A 53 3.13 3.13 -1.39
N ALA A 54 4.30 2.60 -1.08
CA ALA A 54 5.41 3.32 -0.49
C ALA A 54 6.30 3.76 -1.63
N THR A 55 6.48 5.06 -1.79
CA THR A 55 7.31 5.62 -2.85
C THR A 55 8.38 6.52 -2.24
N GLU A 56 9.58 6.47 -2.81
CA GLU A 56 10.64 7.41 -2.50
C GLU A 56 10.83 8.38 -3.68
N LEU A 57 10.93 9.68 -3.39
CA LEU A 57 11.12 10.72 -4.37
C LEU A 57 12.26 11.66 -3.95
N ASP A 58 13.30 11.74 -4.77
CA ASP A 58 14.32 12.78 -4.65
C ASP A 58 13.82 14.08 -5.26
N ILE A 59 13.70 15.12 -4.44
CA ILE A 59 13.21 16.44 -4.83
C ILE A 59 14.32 17.48 -5.02
N THR A 60 15.60 17.08 -4.96
CA THR A 60 16.76 18.00 -5.03
C THR A 60 16.66 18.97 -6.20
N ASN A 61 16.26 18.47 -7.38
CA ASN A 61 16.15 19.25 -8.62
C ASN A 61 14.69 19.56 -9.01
N LEU A 62 13.73 19.31 -8.13
CA LEU A 62 12.31 19.44 -8.41
C LEU A 62 11.69 20.72 -7.83
N SER A 63 12.49 21.70 -7.41
CA SER A 63 12.03 22.89 -6.65
C SER A 63 10.74 23.54 -7.17
N SER A 64 10.55 23.65 -8.50
CA SER A 64 9.33 24.22 -9.10
C SER A 64 8.25 23.18 -9.45
N LEU A 65 8.59 21.89 -9.50
CA LEU A 65 7.72 20.78 -9.89
C LEU A 65 7.26 19.90 -8.71
N ILE A 66 7.71 20.17 -7.49
CA ILE A 66 7.36 19.41 -6.28
C ILE A 66 5.84 19.26 -6.15
N ASN A 67 5.07 20.33 -6.31
CA ASN A 67 3.60 20.27 -6.21
C ASN A 67 2.98 19.31 -7.24
N PHE A 68 3.50 19.31 -8.47
CA PHE A 68 3.01 18.42 -9.52
C PHE A 68 3.35 16.96 -9.19
N GLY A 69 4.58 16.69 -8.74
CA GLY A 69 5.00 15.35 -8.33
C GLY A 69 4.18 14.81 -7.16
N LEU A 70 3.98 15.62 -6.12
CA LEU A 70 3.14 15.25 -4.97
C LEU A 70 1.69 15.00 -5.38
N SER A 71 1.13 15.84 -6.26
CA SER A 71 -0.24 15.65 -6.78
C SER A 71 -0.38 14.35 -7.57
N ALA A 72 0.61 14.02 -8.41
CA ALA A 72 0.59 12.78 -9.18
C ALA A 72 0.65 11.54 -8.27
N LEU A 73 1.47 11.58 -7.22
CA LEU A 73 1.57 10.49 -6.23
C LEU A 73 0.30 10.37 -5.40
N TYR A 74 -0.29 11.50 -5.02
CA TYR A 74 -1.57 11.54 -4.31
C TYR A 74 -2.71 10.92 -5.13
N VAL A 75 -2.84 11.32 -6.40
CA VAL A 75 -3.86 10.76 -7.31
C VAL A 75 -3.63 9.28 -7.59
N LYS A 76 -2.37 8.82 -7.57
CA LYS A 76 -2.03 7.40 -7.73
C LYS A 76 -2.48 6.55 -6.51
N GLY A 77 -2.72 7.17 -5.36
CA GLY A 77 -3.08 6.46 -4.13
C GLY A 77 -1.88 5.92 -3.37
N VAL A 78 -0.75 6.63 -3.43
CA VAL A 78 0.44 6.35 -2.60
C VAL A 78 0.07 6.58 -1.15
N ASP A 79 0.24 5.58 -0.29
CA ASP A 79 -0.13 5.66 1.13
C ASP A 79 1.05 6.10 2.01
N GLU A 80 2.30 5.87 1.58
CA GLU A 80 3.50 6.30 2.32
C GLU A 80 4.49 6.94 1.34
N LEU A 81 4.99 8.12 1.70
CA LEU A 81 5.89 8.88 0.82
C LEU A 81 7.14 9.28 1.58
N THR A 82 8.30 8.85 1.08
CA THR A 82 9.60 9.33 1.54
C THR A 82 10.13 10.36 0.55
N LEU A 83 10.34 11.59 1.01
CA LEU A 83 10.95 12.67 0.25
C LEU A 83 12.41 12.84 0.69
N THR A 84 13.34 12.86 -0.26
CA THR A 84 14.77 13.11 0.00
C THR A 84 15.29 14.30 -0.78
N SER A 85 16.30 14.99 -0.23
CA SER A 85 16.91 16.15 -0.89
C SER A 85 18.33 16.37 -0.41
N GLN A 86 19.23 16.73 -1.33
CA GLN A 86 20.57 17.22 -1.00
C GLN A 86 20.54 18.67 -0.47
N ASN A 87 19.45 19.40 -0.71
CA ASN A 87 19.23 20.75 -0.18
C ASN A 87 18.27 20.68 1.04
N PRO A 88 18.77 20.88 2.27
CA PRO A 88 17.97 20.79 3.50
C PRO A 88 16.84 21.81 3.58
N GLU A 89 16.99 22.97 2.91
CA GLU A 89 15.95 24.00 2.93
C GLU A 89 14.66 23.55 2.23
N LEU A 90 14.78 22.69 1.21
CA LEU A 90 13.62 22.15 0.51
C LEU A 90 12.77 21.31 1.48
N ILE A 91 13.41 20.41 2.23
CA ILE A 91 12.75 19.56 3.22
C ILE A 91 12.08 20.38 4.33
N GLN A 92 12.72 21.48 4.76
CA GLN A 92 12.15 22.36 5.80
C GLN A 92 10.95 23.19 5.31
N LYS A 93 10.87 23.51 4.02
CA LYS A 93 9.78 24.30 3.43
C LYS A 93 8.55 23.46 3.06
N LEU A 94 8.72 22.14 2.87
CA LEU A 94 7.64 21.22 2.49
C LEU A 94 6.43 21.20 3.45
N PRO A 95 6.59 21.23 4.79
CA PRO A 95 5.46 21.18 5.72
C PRO A 95 4.54 22.40 5.65
N GLN A 96 5.02 23.56 5.15
CA GLN A 96 4.26 24.80 5.28
C GLN A 96 3.25 25.07 4.16
N LYS A 97 3.43 24.51 2.96
CA LYS A 97 2.56 24.78 1.81
C LYS A 97 2.23 23.56 0.94
N PRO A 98 3.22 22.81 0.41
CA PRO A 98 2.93 21.76 -0.55
C PRO A 98 2.37 20.48 0.09
N LEU A 99 2.68 20.15 1.36
CA LEU A 99 2.16 18.92 1.99
C LEU A 99 0.77 19.10 2.62
N ASN A 100 0.51 20.24 3.27
CA ASN A 100 -0.76 20.48 3.99
C ASN A 100 -2.02 20.48 3.10
N GLN A 101 -1.85 20.52 1.77
CA GLN A 101 -2.96 20.43 0.82
C GLN A 101 -3.41 18.98 0.54
N PHE A 102 -2.64 17.97 0.96
CA PHE A 102 -2.91 16.56 0.71
C PHE A 102 -3.40 15.88 1.99
N ILE A 103 -4.71 15.68 2.09
CA ILE A 103 -5.34 14.98 3.22
C ILE A 103 -4.85 13.53 3.24
N GLY A 104 -4.29 13.10 4.37
CA GLY A 104 -3.73 11.76 4.55
C GLY A 104 -2.22 11.66 4.36
N PHE A 105 -1.51 12.75 4.07
CA PHE A 105 -0.05 12.79 4.15
C PHE A 105 0.37 13.49 5.45
N GLU A 106 0.31 12.78 6.57
CA GLU A 106 0.78 13.26 7.87
C GLU A 106 2.28 13.02 8.00
N ILE A 107 3.03 14.03 8.46
CA ILE A 107 4.48 13.90 8.63
C ILE A 107 4.76 13.06 9.86
N ILE A 108 5.31 11.86 9.67
CA ILE A 108 5.66 10.93 10.76
C ILE A 108 7.15 11.00 11.11
N GLU A 109 8.00 11.42 10.17
CA GLU A 109 9.44 11.57 10.39
C GLU A 109 9.95 12.78 9.60
N GLN A 110 10.76 13.62 10.24
CA GLN A 110 11.46 14.71 9.57
C GLN A 110 12.91 14.81 10.07
N SER A 111 13.84 14.75 9.13
CA SER A 111 15.28 14.94 9.31
C SER A 111 15.78 16.06 8.38
N LYS A 112 17.07 16.41 8.45
CA LYS A 112 17.65 17.48 7.62
C LYS A 112 17.43 17.27 6.11
N ASN A 113 17.56 16.03 5.64
CA ASN A 113 17.57 15.68 4.21
C ASN A 113 16.45 14.70 3.82
N ARG A 114 15.55 14.37 4.75
CA ARG A 114 14.54 13.31 4.58
C ARG A 114 13.25 13.69 5.31
N LEU A 115 12.11 13.42 4.69
CA LEU A 115 10.79 13.58 5.26
C LEU A 115 9.93 12.37 4.88
N VAL A 116 9.22 11.79 5.83
CA VAL A 116 8.32 10.64 5.60
C VAL A 116 6.89 11.03 5.96
N THR A 117 5.94 10.71 5.08
CA THR A 117 4.51 10.92 5.31
C THR A 117 3.73 9.61 5.28
N LYS A 118 2.64 9.55 6.05
CA LYS A 118 1.68 8.44 6.10
C LYS A 118 0.28 8.92 6.51
#